data_AF-A0A369WQZ2-F1
#
_entry.id   AF-A0A369WQZ2-F1
#
_cell.length_a   1.000
_cell.length_b   1.000
_cell.length_c   1.000
_cell.angle_alpha   90.00
_cell.angle_beta   90.00
_cell.angle_gamma   90.00
#
_symmetry.space_group_name_H-M   'P 1'
#
loop_
_entity.id
_entity.type
_entity.pdbx_description
1 polymer ?
#
loop_
_entity_poly.entity_id
_entity_poly.type
_entity_poly.pdbx_seq_one_letter_code
_entity_poly.pdbx_strand_id
1 'polypeptide(L)'
;MATPQSPRPPDRRDPARLARRLLLVAVLMFGFGFALAPLYDVFCELTGINGKVTRTGEPAQPFAIDRTRLVRVQLIAVNNEGMPWQFQPEQPELSVYPGEQAMTSYLAMNPTTREMVARAVPSVAPAEAAGYLQKVNCFCFESQSLGPNMRQTMPLVLMIDPDLPEHIRTITLSYTLFDATAGSDARLSQRRLESEPAAGARSTL
;
A
#
# COMPACT_ATOMS: atom_id res chain seq x y z
N MET A 1 35.42 41.81 -40.76
CA MET A 1 35.99 41.76 -39.40
C MET A 1 35.67 40.39 -38.81
N ALA A 2 36.62 39.46 -38.88
CA ALA A 2 36.54 38.15 -38.22
C ALA A 2 37.80 38.02 -37.34
N THR A 3 37.61 37.89 -36.04
CA THR A 3 38.68 37.77 -35.04
C THR A 3 39.16 36.32 -35.00
N PRO A 4 40.47 36.02 -34.99
CA PRO A 4 40.96 34.66 -34.89
C PRO A 4 40.83 34.15 -33.45
N GLN A 5 40.24 32.97 -33.25
CA GLN A 5 40.22 32.31 -31.94
C GLN A 5 41.58 31.63 -31.68
N SER A 6 42.21 31.96 -30.55
CA SER A 6 43.46 31.32 -30.09
C SER A 6 43.18 29.93 -29.49
N PRO A 7 44.05 28.92 -29.72
CA PRO A 7 43.89 27.60 -29.14
C PRO A 7 44.26 27.59 -27.64
N ARG A 8 43.41 26.97 -26.82
CA ARG A 8 43.58 26.84 -25.36
C ARG A 8 44.70 25.80 -25.09
N PRO A 9 45.71 26.10 -24.25
CA PRO A 9 46.82 25.18 -24.01
C PRO A 9 46.36 23.93 -23.23
N PRO A 10 46.96 22.76 -23.46
CA PRO A 10 46.61 21.54 -22.74
C PRO A 10 47.05 21.64 -21.27
N ASP A 11 46.08 21.55 -20.37
CA ASP A 11 46.27 21.49 -18.91
C ASP A 11 47.07 20.21 -18.54
N ARG A 12 48.36 20.37 -18.23
CA ARG A 12 49.25 19.31 -17.72
C ARG A 12 48.91 18.96 -16.27
N ARG A 13 47.67 18.58 -15.98
CA ARG A 13 47.36 17.81 -14.77
C ARG A 13 47.77 16.38 -15.04
N ASP A 14 48.65 15.81 -14.21
CA ASP A 14 49.00 14.38 -14.24
C ASP A 14 47.68 13.58 -14.34
N PRO A 15 47.38 12.95 -15.49
CA PRO A 15 46.09 12.29 -15.70
C PRO A 15 45.90 11.18 -14.67
N ALA A 16 47.00 10.56 -14.22
CA ALA A 16 47.02 9.58 -13.14
C ALA A 16 46.62 10.16 -11.77
N ARG A 17 47.04 11.40 -11.43
CA ARG A 17 46.64 12.04 -10.17
C ARG A 17 45.17 12.45 -10.19
N LEU A 18 44.69 12.95 -11.33
CA LEU A 18 43.28 13.30 -11.50
C LEU A 18 42.40 12.05 -11.45
N ALA A 19 42.76 10.99 -12.17
CA ALA A 19 42.07 9.71 -12.15
C ALA A 19 42.02 9.11 -10.74
N ARG A 20 43.14 9.15 -9.98
CA ARG A 20 43.16 8.67 -8.59
C ARG A 20 42.23 9.47 -7.68
N ARG A 21 42.17 10.80 -7.84
CA ARG A 21 41.24 11.65 -7.08
C ARG A 21 39.79 11.35 -7.41
N LEU A 22 39.46 11.21 -8.70
CA LEU A 22 38.10 10.88 -9.14
C LEU A 22 37.67 9.50 -8.64
N LEU A 23 38.57 8.51 -8.66
CA LEU A 23 38.29 7.17 -8.16
C LEU A 23 38.07 7.17 -6.64
N LEU A 24 38.86 7.94 -5.88
CA LEU A 24 38.69 8.09 -4.43
C LEU A 24 37.35 8.76 -4.08
N VAL A 25 36.97 9.81 -4.82
CA VAL A 25 35.66 10.47 -4.67
C VAL A 25 34.52 9.50 -5.00
N ALA A 26 34.64 8.72 -6.07
CA ALA A 26 33.63 7.73 -6.44
C ALA A 26 33.43 6.70 -5.32
N VAL A 27 34.51 6.08 -4.82
CA VAL A 27 34.45 5.11 -3.72
C VAL A 27 33.81 5.74 -2.46
N LEU A 28 34.14 7.00 -2.16
CA LEU A 28 33.55 7.71 -1.02
C LEU A 28 32.05 7.96 -1.19
N MET A 29 31.59 8.34 -2.40
CA MET A 29 30.15 8.52 -2.65
C MET A 29 29.36 7.21 -2.55
N PHE A 30 29.90 6.11 -3.08
CA PHE A 30 29.28 4.78 -2.95
C PHE A 30 29.29 4.30 -1.50
N GLY A 31 30.40 4.49 -0.78
CA GLY A 31 30.51 4.15 0.64
C GLY A 31 29.51 4.93 1.50
N PHE A 32 29.32 6.21 1.22
CA PHE A 32 28.33 7.03 1.92
C PHE A 32 26.89 6.56 1.63
N GLY A 33 26.57 6.23 0.38
CA GLY A 33 25.25 5.68 0.03
C GLY A 33 24.95 4.36 0.74
N PHE A 34 25.94 3.46 0.85
CA PHE A 34 25.77 2.19 1.56
C PHE A 34 25.68 2.37 3.08
N ALA A 35 26.42 3.32 3.65
CA ALA A 35 26.37 3.65 5.08
C ALA A 35 25.10 4.42 5.48
N LEU A 36 24.44 5.10 4.53
CA LEU A 36 23.24 5.87 4.79
C LEU A 36 22.10 4.97 5.32
N ALA A 37 21.88 3.80 4.70
CA ALA A 37 20.82 2.87 5.11
C ALA A 37 20.90 2.43 6.59
N PRO A 38 22.03 1.87 7.09
CA PRO A 38 22.14 1.50 8.51
C PRO A 38 22.16 2.71 9.44
N LEU A 39 22.63 3.87 9.00
CA LEU A 39 22.56 5.09 9.80
C LEU A 39 21.11 5.55 9.99
N TYR A 40 20.30 5.53 8.91
CA TYR A 40 18.86 5.80 9.01
C TYR A 40 18.16 4.84 9.97
N ASP A 41 18.52 3.55 9.94
CA ASP A 41 17.96 2.55 10.84
C ASP A 41 18.21 2.89 12.32
N VAL A 42 19.43 3.28 12.67
CA VAL A 42 19.81 3.68 14.04
C VAL A 42 19.10 4.97 14.46
N PHE A 43 19.00 5.95 13.55
CA PHE A 43 18.23 7.17 13.81
C PHE A 43 16.75 6.86 14.05
N CYS A 44 16.17 5.95 13.27
CA CYS A 44 14.78 5.52 13.41
C CYS A 44 14.53 4.82 14.74
N GLU A 45 15.49 4.04 15.23
CA GLU A 45 15.42 3.36 16.54
C GLU A 45 15.51 4.36 17.70
N LEU A 46 16.42 5.34 17.61
CA LEU A 46 16.58 6.40 18.61
C LEU A 46 15.37 7.33 18.72
N THR A 47 14.72 7.61 17.58
CA THR A 47 13.60 8.55 17.51
C THR A 47 12.23 7.87 17.60
N GLY A 48 12.16 6.53 17.52
CA GLY A 48 10.93 5.75 17.65
C GLY A 48 9.92 5.93 16.51
N ILE A 49 10.27 6.66 15.46
CA ILE A 49 9.35 7.05 14.36
C ILE A 49 9.14 5.92 13.35
N ASN A 50 9.89 4.83 13.48
CA ASN A 50 9.85 3.72 12.54
C ASN A 50 9.73 2.42 13.34
N GLY A 51 8.51 2.12 13.76
CA GLY A 51 8.13 0.88 14.45
C GLY A 51 8.50 -0.34 13.61
N LYS A 52 9.79 -0.70 13.63
CA LYS A 52 10.36 -1.86 12.97
C LYS A 52 9.76 -3.09 13.64
N VAL A 53 8.63 -3.52 13.10
CA VAL A 53 8.20 -4.92 13.14
C VAL A 53 9.36 -5.73 12.57
N THR A 54 10.02 -6.45 13.48
CA THR A 54 11.01 -7.47 13.17
C THR A 54 10.41 -8.34 12.08
N ARG A 55 11.04 -8.32 10.90
CA ARG A 55 10.66 -9.16 9.75
C ARG A 55 11.13 -10.60 9.98
N THR A 56 10.91 -11.10 11.19
CA THR A 56 10.90 -12.52 11.51
C THR A 56 9.42 -12.88 11.52
N GLY A 57 9.02 -13.83 10.68
CA GLY A 57 7.66 -14.36 10.67
C GLY A 57 7.38 -15.11 11.97
N GLU A 58 7.22 -14.39 13.07
CA GLU A 58 6.49 -14.88 14.22
C GLU A 58 5.01 -14.61 13.95
N PRO A 59 4.13 -15.62 14.06
CA PRO A 59 2.71 -15.36 14.07
C PRO A 59 2.47 -14.31 15.15
N ALA A 60 1.72 -13.25 14.83
CA ALA A 60 1.35 -12.22 15.78
C ALA A 60 0.94 -12.91 17.08
N GLN A 61 1.79 -12.82 18.11
CA GLN A 61 1.46 -13.37 19.41
C GLN A 61 0.13 -12.70 19.78
N PRO A 62 -0.90 -13.46 20.18
CA PRO A 62 -2.17 -12.84 20.52
C PRO A 62 -1.88 -11.84 21.63
N PHE A 63 -2.06 -10.56 21.32
CA PHE A 63 -1.94 -9.50 22.30
C PHE A 63 -2.80 -9.86 23.51
N ALA A 64 -2.28 -9.60 24.72
CA ALA A 64 -3.11 -9.75 25.91
C ALA A 64 -4.33 -8.84 25.75
N ILE A 65 -5.54 -9.41 25.83
CA ILE A 65 -6.77 -8.66 25.67
C ILE A 65 -6.90 -7.70 26.84
N ASP A 66 -6.86 -6.41 26.53
CA ASP A 66 -7.10 -5.35 27.50
C ASP A 66 -8.60 -5.18 27.70
N ARG A 67 -9.11 -5.74 28.80
CA ARG A 67 -10.53 -5.61 29.20
C ARG A 67 -10.83 -4.36 30.02
N THR A 68 -9.86 -3.46 30.21
CA THR A 68 -10.05 -2.26 31.04
C THR A 68 -10.88 -1.19 30.35
N ARG A 69 -10.89 -1.16 29.01
CA ARG A 69 -11.66 -0.19 28.22
C ARG A 69 -12.22 -0.77 26.92
N LEU A 70 -13.35 -0.22 26.49
CA LEU A 70 -13.98 -0.52 25.20
C LEU A 70 -13.64 0.57 24.19
N VAL A 71 -13.25 0.18 22.98
CA VAL A 71 -13.06 1.08 21.84
C VAL A 71 -14.21 0.88 20.86
N ARG A 72 -14.84 1.98 20.47
CA ARG A 72 -15.93 2.01 19.49
C ARG A 72 -15.34 2.07 18.10
N VAL A 73 -15.69 1.12 17.25
CA VAL A 73 -15.33 1.10 15.84
C VAL A 73 -16.58 1.43 15.02
N GLN A 74 -16.52 2.56 14.32
CA GLN A 74 -17.56 2.99 13.37
C GLN A 74 -17.16 2.58 11.97
N LEU A 75 -18.07 1.93 11.26
CA LEU A 75 -17.87 1.45 9.90
C LEU A 75 -18.68 2.31 8.95
N ILE A 76 -18.01 2.91 7.98
CA ILE A 76 -18.61 3.79 6.98
C ILE A 76 -18.30 3.25 5.59
N ALA A 77 -19.35 3.15 4.77
CA ALA A 77 -19.25 2.87 3.36
C ALA A 77 -19.57 4.14 2.57
N VAL A 78 -18.66 4.54 1.69
CA VAL A 78 -18.80 5.71 0.81
C VAL A 78 -18.65 5.23 -0.62
N ASN A 79 -19.52 5.70 -1.50
CA ASN A 79 -19.35 5.51 -2.93
C ASN A 79 -18.76 6.77 -3.54
N ASN A 80 -17.73 6.61 -4.37
CA ASN A 80 -17.23 7.72 -5.16
C ASN A 80 -18.27 8.15 -6.21
N GLU A 81 -18.18 9.40 -6.68
CA GLU A 81 -18.99 9.89 -7.78
C GLU A 81 -18.89 8.96 -9.00
N GLY A 82 -20.03 8.48 -9.48
CA GLY A 82 -20.13 7.54 -10.59
C GLY A 82 -20.16 6.06 -10.23
N MET A 83 -20.03 5.67 -8.95
CA MET A 83 -20.13 4.28 -8.52
C MET A 83 -21.59 3.89 -8.19
N PRO A 84 -22.28 3.08 -9.02
CA PRO A 84 -23.71 2.78 -8.84
C PRO A 84 -23.99 1.64 -7.85
N TRP A 85 -22.97 0.98 -7.32
CA TRP A 85 -23.15 -0.17 -6.44
C TRP A 85 -23.83 0.22 -5.13
N GLN A 86 -24.61 -0.69 -4.56
CA GLN A 86 -25.07 -0.52 -3.19
C GLN A 86 -24.02 -1.13 -2.27
N PHE A 87 -23.36 -0.31 -1.46
CA PHE A 87 -22.30 -0.73 -0.55
C PHE A 87 -22.58 -0.20 0.84
N GLN A 88 -22.69 -1.10 1.82
CA GLN A 88 -23.02 -0.75 3.20
C GLN A 88 -22.41 -1.76 4.19
N PRO A 89 -22.03 -1.31 5.40
CA PRO A 89 -21.66 -2.24 6.47
C PRO A 89 -22.90 -3.01 6.95
N GLU A 90 -22.74 -4.28 7.32
CA GLU A 90 -23.79 -5.03 8.02
C GLU A 90 -24.05 -4.48 9.42
N GLN A 91 -22.99 -4.03 10.08
CA GLN A 91 -23.03 -3.39 11.40
C GLN A 91 -22.28 -2.05 11.32
N PRO A 92 -22.96 -0.90 11.45
CA PRO A 92 -22.34 0.41 11.31
C PRO A 92 -21.48 0.80 12.52
N GLU A 93 -21.68 0.15 13.66
CA GLU A 93 -20.90 0.37 14.88
C GLU A 93 -20.71 -0.96 15.62
N LEU A 94 -19.51 -1.17 16.14
CA LEU A 94 -19.16 -2.30 16.99
C LEU A 94 -18.21 -1.84 18.10
N SER A 95 -18.26 -2.49 19.27
CA SER A 95 -17.36 -2.19 20.39
C SER A 95 -16.44 -3.38 20.62
N VAL A 96 -15.14 -3.12 20.72
CA VAL A 96 -14.10 -4.14 20.83
C VAL A 96 -13.17 -3.81 21.99
N TYR A 97 -12.70 -4.84 22.68
CA TYR A 97 -11.58 -4.69 23.62
C TYR A 97 -10.26 -4.69 22.84
N PRO A 98 -9.32 -3.78 23.12
CA PRO A 98 -7.99 -3.84 22.51
C PRO A 98 -7.34 -5.23 22.74
N GLY A 99 -6.73 -5.78 21.69
CA GLY A 99 -6.21 -7.16 21.64
C GLY A 99 -7.23 -8.23 21.26
N GLU A 100 -8.53 -7.92 21.24
CA GLU A 100 -9.58 -8.84 20.78
C GLU A 100 -9.80 -8.75 19.27
N GLN A 101 -9.98 -9.89 18.62
CA GLN A 101 -10.37 -9.96 17.22
C GLN A 101 -11.89 -9.79 17.09
N ALA A 102 -12.32 -8.81 16.31
CA ALA A 102 -13.70 -8.61 15.94
C ALA A 102 -13.92 -8.95 14.46
N MET A 103 -15.05 -9.59 14.16
CA MET A 103 -15.46 -9.90 12.79
C MET A 103 -16.77 -9.17 12.46
N THR A 104 -16.81 -8.56 11.28
CA THR A 104 -17.97 -7.90 10.69
C THR A 104 -17.95 -8.12 9.19
N SER A 105 -18.97 -7.68 8.47
CA SER A 105 -18.98 -7.76 7.01
C SER A 105 -19.54 -6.50 6.37
N TYR A 106 -19.18 -6.29 5.10
CA TYR A 106 -19.83 -5.33 4.23
C TYR A 106 -20.65 -6.06 3.17
N LEU A 107 -21.81 -5.51 2.83
CA LEU A 107 -22.63 -5.97 1.74
C LEU A 107 -22.38 -5.08 0.51
N ALA A 108 -22.04 -5.69 -0.62
CA ALA A 108 -22.00 -5.03 -1.91
C ALA A 108 -22.97 -5.65 -2.89
N MET A 109 -23.57 -4.82 -3.74
CA MET A 109 -24.41 -5.24 -4.85
C MET A 109 -24.15 -4.40 -6.08
N ASN A 110 -24.00 -5.05 -7.23
CA ASN A 110 -23.98 -4.40 -8.54
C ASN A 110 -25.42 -4.36 -9.11
N PRO A 111 -26.13 -3.22 -9.10
CA PRO A 111 -27.48 -3.12 -9.66
C PRO A 111 -27.49 -2.96 -11.19
N THR A 112 -26.32 -2.95 -11.85
CA THR A 112 -26.24 -2.75 -13.30
C THR A 112 -26.45 -4.06 -14.07
N THR A 113 -26.66 -3.94 -15.37
CA THR A 113 -26.82 -5.07 -16.30
C THR A 113 -25.51 -5.54 -16.92
N ARG A 114 -24.37 -4.99 -16.48
CA ARG A 114 -23.03 -5.38 -16.93
C ARG A 114 -22.15 -5.79 -15.77
N GLU A 115 -21.14 -6.61 -16.06
CA GLU A 115 -20.07 -6.86 -15.11
C GLU A 115 -19.32 -5.56 -14.83
N MET A 116 -19.01 -5.31 -13.56
CA MET A 116 -18.25 -4.15 -13.12
C MET A 116 -17.19 -4.60 -12.13
N VAL A 117 -16.08 -3.88 -12.11
CA VAL A 117 -14.99 -4.13 -11.17
C VAL A 117 -14.89 -2.94 -10.23
N ALA A 118 -14.88 -3.20 -8.93
CA ALA A 118 -14.76 -2.17 -7.92
C ALA A 118 -13.49 -2.33 -7.09
N ARG A 119 -12.98 -1.21 -6.59
CA ARG A 119 -11.86 -1.17 -5.63
C ARG A 119 -12.26 -0.33 -4.43
N ALA A 120 -12.15 -0.91 -3.23
CA ALA A 120 -12.43 -0.22 -1.98
C ALA A 120 -11.14 0.34 -1.37
N VAL A 121 -11.04 1.66 -1.19
CA VAL A 121 -9.89 2.31 -0.56
C VAL A 121 -10.20 2.60 0.90
N PRO A 122 -9.44 2.05 1.87
CA PRO A 122 -9.64 2.31 3.29
C PRO A 122 -9.11 3.69 3.72
N SER A 123 -9.79 4.30 4.68
CA SER A 123 -9.33 5.44 5.48
C SER A 123 -9.68 5.22 6.96
N VAL A 124 -8.83 5.71 7.86
CA VAL A 124 -9.00 5.57 9.32
C VAL A 124 -8.93 6.95 9.97
N ALA A 125 -9.89 7.25 10.85
CA ALA A 125 -9.92 8.46 11.65
C ALA A 125 -10.05 8.10 13.15
N PRO A 126 -9.34 8.79 14.07
CA PRO A 126 -8.28 9.77 13.80
C PRO A 126 -7.05 9.12 13.15
N ALA A 127 -6.22 9.92 12.46
CA ALA A 127 -5.05 9.40 11.73
C ALA A 127 -4.05 8.68 12.65
N GLU A 128 -3.93 9.12 13.90
CA GLU A 128 -3.12 8.46 14.95
C GLU A 128 -3.54 6.99 15.18
N ALA A 129 -4.84 6.68 15.06
CA ALA A 129 -5.36 5.32 15.26
C ALA A 129 -5.02 4.37 14.09
N ALA A 130 -4.57 4.88 12.95
CA ALA A 130 -4.34 4.08 11.75
C ALA A 130 -3.23 3.03 11.95
N GLY A 131 -2.20 3.35 12.75
CA GLY A 131 -1.10 2.42 13.05
C GLY A 131 -1.48 1.28 14.00
N TYR A 132 -2.55 1.46 14.77
CA TYR A 132 -3.00 0.50 15.79
C TYR A 132 -4.14 -0.40 15.30
N LEU A 133 -4.73 -0.09 14.13
CA LEU A 133 -5.79 -0.90 13.55
C LEU A 133 -5.20 -1.95 12.61
N GLN A 134 -5.06 -3.18 13.09
CA GLN A 134 -4.61 -4.31 12.29
C GLN A 134 -5.81 -4.93 11.55
N LYS A 135 -5.79 -4.81 10.22
CA LYS A 135 -6.82 -5.39 9.34
C LYS A 135 -6.31 -6.72 8.81
N VAL A 136 -6.94 -7.81 9.20
CA VAL A 136 -6.44 -9.16 8.91
C VAL A 136 -6.80 -9.61 7.49
N ASN A 137 -7.76 -8.95 6.81
CA ASN A 137 -8.22 -9.39 5.49
C ASN A 137 -7.94 -8.39 4.34
N CYS A 138 -7.17 -8.86 3.36
CA CYS A 138 -6.68 -8.18 2.16
C CYS A 138 -7.71 -7.82 1.07
N PHE A 139 -9.02 -7.78 1.36
CA PHE A 139 -10.03 -7.36 0.36
C PHE A 139 -9.87 -5.91 -0.10
N CYS A 140 -9.24 -5.07 0.72
CA CYS A 140 -9.03 -3.64 0.45
C CYS A 140 -8.12 -3.37 -0.76
N PHE A 141 -7.30 -4.35 -1.14
CA PHE A 141 -6.30 -4.16 -2.20
C PHE A 141 -6.61 -4.96 -3.46
N GLU A 142 -7.53 -5.92 -3.37
CA GLU A 142 -7.98 -6.73 -4.49
C GLU A 142 -9.27 -6.18 -5.09
N SER A 143 -9.20 -5.89 -6.39
CA SER A 143 -10.36 -5.50 -7.18
C SER A 143 -11.40 -6.62 -7.20
N GLN A 144 -12.63 -6.32 -6.81
CA GLN A 144 -13.74 -7.27 -6.80
C GLN A 144 -14.55 -7.11 -8.08
N SER A 145 -14.70 -8.18 -8.86
CA SER A 145 -15.61 -8.20 -9.99
C SER A 145 -16.98 -8.72 -9.55
N LEU A 146 -18.04 -7.96 -9.82
CA LEU A 146 -19.41 -8.42 -9.63
C LEU A 146 -20.14 -8.41 -10.96
N GLY A 147 -20.77 -9.55 -11.26
CA GLY A 147 -21.69 -9.69 -12.38
C GLY A 147 -22.96 -8.83 -12.22
N PRO A 148 -23.81 -8.80 -13.25
CA PRO A 148 -25.04 -8.02 -13.24
C PRO A 148 -26.02 -8.51 -12.17
N ASN A 149 -26.61 -7.58 -11.41
CA ASN A 149 -27.53 -7.86 -10.29
C ASN A 149 -26.97 -8.80 -9.21
N MET A 150 -25.64 -8.94 -9.13
CA MET A 150 -25.00 -9.86 -8.19
C MET A 150 -24.74 -9.16 -6.86
N ARG A 151 -24.88 -9.92 -5.77
CA ARG A 151 -24.64 -9.46 -4.39
C ARG A 151 -23.53 -10.30 -3.78
N GLN A 152 -22.67 -9.67 -2.99
CA GLN A 152 -21.59 -10.35 -2.28
C GLN A 152 -21.42 -9.77 -0.88
N THR A 153 -21.29 -10.67 0.09
CA THR A 153 -20.89 -10.33 1.46
C THR A 153 -19.37 -10.43 1.57
N MET A 154 -18.75 -9.34 2.02
CA MET A 154 -17.31 -9.20 2.18
C MET A 154 -16.94 -9.20 3.67
N PRO A 155 -16.41 -10.31 4.21
CA PRO A 155 -16.04 -10.39 5.61
C PRO A 155 -14.78 -9.57 5.91
N LEU A 156 -14.81 -8.85 7.02
CA LEU A 156 -13.73 -8.05 7.58
C LEU A 156 -13.43 -8.53 9.00
N VAL A 157 -12.20 -8.98 9.21
CA VAL A 157 -11.64 -9.22 10.55
C VAL A 157 -10.72 -8.07 10.90
N LEU A 158 -10.97 -7.46 12.05
CA LEU A 158 -10.20 -6.33 12.58
C LEU A 158 -9.75 -6.62 14.01
N MET A 159 -8.59 -6.11 14.36
CA MET A 159 -8.03 -6.15 15.70
C MET A 159 -7.42 -4.79 16.02
N ILE A 160 -7.64 -4.32 17.25
CA ILE A 160 -7.08 -3.06 17.73
C ILE A 160 -5.90 -3.41 18.64
N ASP A 161 -4.77 -2.79 18.40
CA ASP A 161 -3.58 -2.95 19.23
C ASP A 161 -3.82 -2.36 20.64
N PRO A 162 -3.47 -3.09 21.74
CA PRO A 162 -3.56 -2.55 23.09
C PRO A 162 -2.81 -1.24 23.32
N ASP A 163 -1.73 -0.99 22.58
CA ASP A 163 -0.92 0.22 22.69
C ASP A 163 -1.60 1.47 22.13
N LEU A 164 -2.85 1.35 21.64
CA LEU A 164 -3.66 2.49 21.21
C LEU A 164 -3.73 3.54 22.35
N PRO A 165 -3.44 4.83 22.09
CA PRO A 165 -3.52 5.86 23.12
C PRO A 165 -4.88 5.92 23.85
N GLU A 166 -4.85 6.15 25.16
CA GLU A 166 -6.05 6.11 26.01
C GLU A 166 -7.12 7.16 25.64
N HIS A 167 -6.71 8.29 25.06
CA HIS A 167 -7.63 9.35 24.61
C HIS A 167 -8.46 8.94 23.39
N ILE A 168 -8.03 7.94 22.62
CA ILE A 168 -8.76 7.44 21.46
C ILE A 168 -9.76 6.39 21.92
N ARG A 169 -11.04 6.77 21.97
CA ARG A 169 -12.16 5.88 22.32
C ARG A 169 -13.02 5.47 21.13
N THR A 170 -12.92 6.20 20.03
CA THR A 170 -13.67 5.97 18.82
C THR A 170 -12.73 5.96 17.63
N ILE A 171 -12.84 4.93 16.80
CA ILE A 171 -12.13 4.78 15.54
C ILE A 171 -13.17 4.70 14.44
N THR A 172 -13.04 5.49 13.41
CA THR A 172 -13.88 5.43 12.22
C THR A 172 -13.08 4.78 11.09
N LEU A 173 -13.54 3.62 10.64
CA LEU A 173 -13.06 2.93 9.46
C LEU A 173 -14.00 3.24 8.30
N SER A 174 -13.52 4.06 7.36
CA SER A 174 -14.26 4.41 6.14
C SER A 174 -13.69 3.65 4.96
N TYR A 175 -14.55 3.07 4.13
CA TYR A 175 -14.19 2.57 2.81
C TYR A 175 -14.83 3.41 1.72
N THR A 176 -14.03 3.92 0.81
CA THR A 176 -14.52 4.59 -0.40
C THR A 176 -14.40 3.65 -1.59
N LEU A 177 -15.52 3.37 -2.25
CA LEU A 177 -15.61 2.46 -3.39
C LEU A 177 -15.45 3.24 -4.70
N PHE A 178 -14.53 2.78 -5.55
CA PHE A 178 -14.25 3.34 -6.86
C PHE A 178 -14.53 2.33 -7.97
N ASP A 179 -15.00 2.83 -9.11
CA ASP A 179 -15.11 2.04 -10.34
C ASP A 179 -13.70 1.80 -10.91
N ALA A 180 -13.31 0.54 -11.00
CA ALA A 180 -12.02 0.09 -11.51
C ALA A 180 -12.17 -0.70 -12.83
N THR A 181 -13.34 -0.70 -13.45
CA THR A 181 -13.67 -1.50 -14.65
C THR A 181 -12.72 -1.18 -15.82
N ALA A 182 -12.43 0.09 -16.07
CA ALA A 182 -11.50 0.49 -17.15
C ALA A 182 -10.06 0.03 -16.89
N GLY A 183 -9.63 0.00 -15.62
CA GLY A 183 -8.28 -0.42 -15.23
C GLY A 183 -8.08 -1.93 -15.24
N SER A 184 -9.13 -2.71 -14.97
CA SER A 184 -9.10 -4.18 -15.07
C SER A 184 -9.01 -4.65 -16.52
N ASP A 185 -9.71 -4.01 -17.45
CA ASP A 185 -9.68 -4.36 -18.88
C ASP A 185 -8.28 -4.20 -19.47
N ALA A 186 -7.52 -3.19 -19.04
CA ALA A 186 -6.13 -2.96 -19.45
C ALA A 186 -5.16 -4.03 -18.92
N ARG A 187 -5.40 -4.63 -17.74
CA ARG A 187 -4.58 -5.74 -17.23
C ARG A 187 -4.91 -7.07 -17.88
N LEU A 188 -6.19 -7.28 -18.23
CA LEU A 188 -6.62 -8.47 -18.96
C LEU A 188 -6.05 -8.51 -20.38
N SER A 189 -5.98 -7.35 -21.06
CA SER A 189 -5.35 -7.25 -22.37
C SER A 189 -3.83 -7.46 -22.31
N GLN A 190 -3.13 -6.94 -21.30
CA GLN A 190 -1.70 -7.23 -21.09
C GLN A 190 -1.43 -8.71 -20.77
N ARG A 191 -2.19 -9.35 -19.88
CA ARG A 191 -2.06 -10.79 -19.63
C ARG A 191 -2.32 -11.61 -20.89
N ARG A 192 -3.28 -11.21 -21.72
CA ARG A 192 -3.57 -11.88 -22.99
C ARG A 192 -2.39 -11.78 -23.96
N LEU A 193 -1.82 -10.58 -24.12
CA LEU A 193 -0.64 -10.33 -24.97
C LEU A 193 0.60 -11.11 -24.50
N GLU A 194 0.80 -11.25 -23.19
CA GLU A 194 1.94 -11.97 -22.63
C GLU A 194 1.74 -13.50 -22.63
N SER A 195 0.48 -13.96 -22.69
CA SER A 195 0.10 -15.37 -22.73
C SER A 195 -0.03 -15.96 -24.15
N GLU A 196 0.16 -15.15 -25.20
CA GLU A 196 0.08 -15.62 -26.59
C GLU A 196 1.43 -16.24 -26.98
N PRO A 197 1.56 -17.58 -27.10
CA PRO A 197 2.79 -18.18 -27.58
C PRO A 197 2.96 -17.82 -29.05
N ALA A 198 4.18 -17.51 -29.47
CA ALA A 198 4.55 -17.22 -30.85
C ALA A 198 4.25 -18.40 -31.80
N ALA A 199 2.99 -18.61 -32.15
CA ALA A 199 2.55 -19.56 -33.16
C ALA A 199 2.70 -18.91 -34.54
N GLY A 200 3.95 -18.85 -35.00
CA GLY A 200 4.32 -18.20 -36.25
C GLY A 200 5.55 -18.80 -36.92
N ALA A 201 5.82 -20.10 -36.74
CA ALA A 201 6.78 -20.82 -37.59
C ALA A 201 6.01 -21.63 -38.63
N ARG A 202 6.02 -21.10 -39.84
CA ARG A 202 5.30 -21.56 -41.04
C ARG A 202 5.58 -23.03 -41.36
N SER A 203 4.50 -23.74 -41.63
CA SER A 203 4.44 -24.92 -42.48
C SER A 203 4.95 -24.56 -43.88
N THR A 204 6.09 -25.12 -44.28
CA THR A 204 6.47 -25.24 -45.70
C THR A 204 6.71 -26.71 -45.99
N LEU A 205 5.91 -27.20 -46.92
CA LEU A 205 6.05 -28.45 -47.69
C LEU A 205 7.46 -28.63 -48.24
#